data_AF-A0A6F8XYP7-F1
#
_entry.id   AF-A0A6F8XYP7-F1
#
_cell.length_a   1.000
_cell.length_b   1.000
_cell.length_c   1.000
_cell.angle_alpha   90.00
_cell.angle_beta   90.00
_cell.angle_gamma   90.00
#
_symmetry.space_group_name_H-M   'P 1'
#
loop_
_entity.id
_entity.type
_entity.pdbx_description
1 polymer ?
#
loop_
_entity_poly.entity_id
_entity_poly.type
_entity_poly.pdbx_seq_one_letter_code
_entity_poly.pdbx_strand_id
1 'polypeptide(L)'
;MTLTEPVAAPTDPPGTSRRRPDLVVAALSLGLAVLVTAGLWADPNHRTIKVNSSDQALFEWLLAFGAHALTHAENPLFTHLMNVPDGVNLAVNTSITVYAVLFAPLTLLAGPQWSFVVILTLNLAATAFAWYLLLSRAFRLPVLAAAVGGLFCGFAPGMVSHANAHLNWTAGWLVPLVVWRVFALREPGRWRRNGLILGVLVAVAFSIAAEGLFFTALACGVFLGVWAFSRRAEARAALPTFVRGLAVTAGAAVLLLSYPLWLHFFGPQRFHGTGFDPKVHNEDLAAFAAFPERSLAGIAGFGTGLAPNPTEENSFFGLPLLALVVVCFVLLWRRTAPRLARSGPRSAATRPDRAGLGAQRERSERSQTQMRAGGRCCARWRSPPGCSSYCRWGRSSRSTSG
;
A
#
# COMPACT_ATOMS: atom_id res chain seq x y z
N MET A 1 -21.54 43.02 -12.01
CA MET A 1 -21.05 41.82 -12.71
C MET A 1 -19.53 41.82 -12.58
N THR A 2 -19.01 41.17 -11.54
CA THR A 2 -17.58 41.17 -11.20
C THR A 2 -16.98 39.82 -11.55
N LEU A 3 -16.01 39.82 -12.45
CA LEU A 3 -15.30 38.61 -12.86
C LEU A 3 -14.24 38.26 -11.80
N THR A 4 -14.40 37.13 -11.13
CA THR A 4 -13.36 36.53 -10.31
C THR A 4 -12.27 35.94 -11.20
N GLU A 5 -11.03 36.41 -11.08
CA GLU A 5 -9.88 35.77 -11.71
C GLU A 5 -9.67 34.34 -11.19
N PRO A 6 -9.25 33.39 -12.04
CA PRO A 6 -8.87 32.06 -11.59
C PRO A 6 -7.52 32.13 -10.86
N VAL A 7 -7.51 31.75 -9.58
CA VAL A 7 -6.28 31.56 -8.81
C VAL A 7 -5.42 30.50 -9.49
N ALA A 8 -4.25 30.91 -9.98
CA ALA A 8 -3.30 30.00 -10.62
C ALA A 8 -2.88 28.90 -9.63
N ALA A 9 -3.05 27.64 -10.02
CA ALA A 9 -2.58 26.51 -9.22
C ALA A 9 -1.04 26.53 -9.17
N PRO A 10 -0.42 26.28 -8.00
CA PRO A 10 1.04 26.22 -7.91
C PRO A 10 1.55 25.07 -8.78
N THR A 11 2.36 25.42 -9.78
CA THR A 11 3.06 24.46 -10.63
C THR A 11 4.26 23.90 -9.86
N ASP A 12 4.15 22.65 -9.39
CA ASP A 12 5.29 21.92 -8.85
C ASP A 12 6.42 21.85 -9.91
N PRO A 13 7.68 22.18 -9.56
CA PRO A 13 8.78 22.17 -10.50
C PRO A 13 9.14 20.74 -10.95
N PRO A 14 9.68 20.57 -12.17
CA PRO A 14 9.81 19.26 -12.80
C PRO A 14 10.85 18.33 -12.13
N GLY A 15 10.36 17.24 -11.54
CA GLY A 15 10.92 15.88 -11.68
C GLY A 15 12.27 15.51 -11.02
N THR A 16 13.04 16.45 -10.48
CA THR A 16 14.43 16.18 -10.02
C THR A 16 14.59 16.04 -8.49
N SER A 17 13.76 16.70 -7.67
CA SER A 17 14.07 16.89 -6.24
C SER A 17 14.02 15.61 -5.38
N ARG A 18 13.24 14.59 -5.77
CA ARG A 18 13.06 13.36 -4.95
C ARG A 18 13.97 12.19 -5.30
N ARG A 19 14.72 12.24 -6.41
CA ARG A 19 15.58 11.11 -6.83
C ARG A 19 16.67 10.78 -5.80
N ARG A 20 17.31 11.79 -5.22
CA ARG A 20 18.35 11.61 -4.18
C ARG A 20 17.80 10.93 -2.92
N PRO A 21 16.72 11.43 -2.26
CA PRO A 21 16.17 10.73 -1.11
C PRO A 21 15.57 9.35 -1.44
N ASP A 22 14.95 9.16 -2.61
CA ASP A 22 14.49 7.84 -3.04
C ASP A 22 15.67 6.83 -3.11
N LEU A 23 16.80 7.22 -3.71
CA LEU A 23 18.01 6.38 -3.78
C LEU A 23 18.63 6.11 -2.40
N VAL A 24 18.67 7.10 -1.50
CA VAL A 24 19.17 6.93 -0.13
C VAL A 24 18.32 5.92 0.64
N VAL A 25 16.99 6.01 0.55
CA VAL A 25 16.11 5.05 1.23
C VAL A 25 16.25 3.65 0.61
N ALA A 26 16.33 3.53 -0.72
CA ALA A 26 16.56 2.24 -1.37
C ALA A 26 17.89 1.60 -0.96
N ALA A 27 18.98 2.37 -0.94
CA ALA A 27 20.31 1.90 -0.53
C ALA A 27 20.35 1.51 0.95
N LEU A 28 19.68 2.27 1.82
CA LEU A 28 19.55 1.95 3.25
C LEU A 28 18.72 0.69 3.47
N SER A 29 17.59 0.53 2.76
CA SER A 29 16.78 -0.68 2.80
C SER A 29 17.55 -1.91 2.33
N LEU A 30 18.34 -1.79 1.25
CA LEU A 30 19.20 -2.87 0.77
C LEU A 30 20.33 -3.20 1.75
N GLY A 31 21.03 -2.18 2.28
CA GLY A 31 22.12 -2.38 3.25
C GLY A 31 21.65 -3.05 4.55
N LEU A 32 20.48 -2.69 5.05
CA LEU A 32 19.86 -3.35 6.21
C LEU A 32 19.40 -4.78 5.88
N ALA A 33 18.86 -5.03 4.69
CA ALA A 33 18.51 -6.38 4.27
C ALA A 33 19.74 -7.29 4.16
N VAL A 34 20.84 -6.80 3.55
CA VAL A 34 22.11 -7.53 3.49
C VAL A 34 22.68 -7.75 4.88
N LEU A 35 22.56 -6.79 5.81
CA LEU A 35 23.00 -6.97 7.20
C LEU A 35 22.23 -8.11 7.90
N VAL A 36 20.90 -8.15 7.74
CA VAL A 36 20.06 -9.22 8.30
C VAL A 36 20.39 -10.58 7.67
N THR A 37 20.66 -10.64 6.37
CA THR A 37 20.98 -11.88 5.65
C THR A 37 22.48 -12.19 5.57
N ALA A 38 23.35 -11.38 6.21
CA ALA A 38 24.81 -11.49 6.11
C ALA A 38 25.36 -12.86 6.50
N GLY A 39 24.69 -13.52 7.45
CA GLY A 39 25.01 -14.88 7.87
C GLY A 39 24.98 -15.89 6.72
N LEU A 40 23.99 -15.79 5.82
CA LEU A 40 23.86 -16.63 4.62
C LEU A 40 24.80 -16.16 3.51
N TRP A 41 24.88 -14.84 3.26
CA TRP A 41 25.74 -14.27 2.22
C TRP A 41 27.22 -14.61 2.35
N ALA A 42 27.70 -14.89 3.57
CA ALA A 42 29.08 -15.28 3.81
C ALA A 42 29.46 -16.64 3.20
N ASP A 43 28.51 -17.56 3.05
CA ASP A 43 28.68 -18.85 2.38
C ASP A 43 27.29 -19.47 2.07
N PRO A 44 26.64 -19.09 0.95
CA PRO A 44 25.28 -19.53 0.65
C PRO A 44 25.16 -21.05 0.47
N ASN A 45 26.22 -21.72 0.01
CA ASN A 45 26.16 -23.14 -0.34
C ASN A 45 26.28 -24.08 0.87
N HIS A 46 26.83 -23.60 2.00
CA HIS A 46 27.08 -24.43 3.17
C HIS A 46 26.42 -23.90 4.46
N ARG A 47 25.72 -22.76 4.42
CA ARG A 47 25.04 -22.18 5.58
C ARG A 47 23.52 -22.27 5.48
N THR A 48 22.92 -22.74 6.57
CA THR A 48 21.47 -22.79 6.76
C THR A 48 21.03 -21.96 7.95
N ILE A 49 19.79 -21.48 7.92
CA ILE A 49 19.11 -20.78 9.01
C ILE A 49 18.92 -21.77 10.16
N LYS A 50 19.62 -21.55 11.28
CA LYS A 50 19.64 -22.45 12.44
C LYS A 50 18.25 -22.74 13.04
N VAL A 51 17.34 -21.76 13.00
CA VAL A 51 16.03 -21.83 13.68
C VAL A 51 14.99 -22.59 12.84
N ASN A 52 15.11 -22.56 11.51
CA ASN A 52 14.15 -23.16 10.59
C ASN A 52 14.84 -23.62 9.30
N SER A 53 15.70 -24.63 9.44
CA SER A 53 16.43 -25.23 8.33
C SER A 53 15.53 -26.11 7.45
N SER A 54 14.44 -26.66 8.01
CA SER A 54 13.43 -27.43 7.29
C SER A 54 12.73 -26.60 6.22
N ASP A 55 12.29 -25.38 6.55
CA ASP A 55 11.59 -24.56 5.57
C ASP A 55 12.55 -23.93 4.56
N GLN A 56 13.80 -23.63 4.96
CA GLN A 56 14.83 -23.24 3.99
C GLN A 56 15.02 -24.36 2.96
N ALA A 57 15.16 -25.62 3.40
CA ALA A 57 15.29 -26.76 2.50
C ALA A 57 14.04 -26.94 1.60
N LEU A 58 12.84 -26.70 2.13
CA LEU A 58 11.60 -26.72 1.34
C LEU A 58 11.57 -25.61 0.28
N PHE A 59 11.91 -24.37 0.63
CA PHE A 59 11.94 -23.26 -0.34
C PHE A 59 13.05 -23.43 -1.38
N GLU A 60 14.23 -23.92 -0.99
CA GLU A 60 15.30 -24.28 -1.94
C GLU A 60 14.85 -25.40 -2.88
N TRP A 61 14.17 -26.43 -2.37
CA TRP A 61 13.59 -27.48 -3.20
C TRP A 61 12.51 -26.94 -4.14
N LEU A 62 11.63 -26.04 -3.69
CA LEU A 62 10.61 -25.40 -4.54
C LEU A 62 11.22 -24.56 -5.67
N LEU A 63 12.32 -23.85 -5.39
CA LEU A 63 13.08 -23.10 -6.39
C LEU A 63 13.73 -24.05 -7.42
N ALA A 64 14.37 -25.12 -6.96
CA ALA A 64 14.99 -26.13 -7.82
C ALA A 64 13.96 -26.88 -8.68
N PHE A 65 12.86 -27.33 -8.07
CA PHE A 65 11.76 -28.01 -8.76
C PHE A 65 11.08 -27.10 -9.78
N GLY A 66 10.81 -25.83 -9.46
CA GLY A 66 10.22 -24.92 -10.44
C GLY A 66 11.15 -24.63 -11.63
N ALA A 67 12.46 -24.54 -11.42
CA ALA A 67 13.44 -24.44 -12.49
C ALA A 67 13.54 -25.74 -13.33
N HIS A 68 13.43 -26.91 -12.70
CA HIS A 68 13.36 -28.21 -13.36
C HIS A 68 12.09 -28.34 -14.22
N ALA A 69 10.92 -28.07 -13.64
CA ALA A 69 9.62 -28.17 -14.32
C ALA A 69 9.55 -27.25 -15.55
N LEU A 70 10.11 -26.04 -15.48
CA LEU A 70 10.23 -25.14 -16.63
C LEU A 70 11.14 -25.68 -17.74
N THR A 71 12.23 -26.34 -17.40
CA THR A 71 13.20 -26.87 -18.39
C THR A 71 12.78 -28.21 -18.99
N HIS A 72 11.91 -28.96 -18.29
CA HIS A 72 11.44 -30.29 -18.68
C HIS A 72 9.96 -30.30 -19.11
N ALA A 73 9.31 -29.14 -19.13
CA ALA A 73 7.87 -28.94 -19.43
C ALA A 73 6.93 -29.76 -18.53
N GLU A 74 7.32 -29.97 -17.27
CA GLU A 74 6.49 -30.62 -16.26
C GLU A 74 5.49 -29.64 -15.62
N ASN A 75 4.57 -30.16 -14.80
CA ASN A 75 3.62 -29.35 -14.06
C ASN A 75 4.29 -28.66 -12.86
N PRO A 76 4.42 -27.31 -12.83
CA PRO A 76 5.05 -26.61 -11.71
C PRO A 76 4.16 -26.53 -10.45
N LEU A 77 2.94 -27.10 -10.48
CA LEU A 77 1.94 -27.04 -9.42
C LEU A 77 1.55 -28.42 -8.86
N PHE A 78 2.09 -29.52 -9.39
CA PHE A 78 1.87 -30.87 -8.86
C PHE A 78 3.07 -31.77 -9.16
N THR A 79 3.49 -32.60 -8.21
CA THR A 79 4.63 -33.51 -8.38
C THR A 79 4.40 -34.88 -7.74
N HIS A 80 5.06 -35.91 -8.27
CA HIS A 80 5.21 -37.22 -7.60
C HIS A 80 6.61 -37.42 -6.96
N LEU A 81 7.47 -36.40 -6.98
CA LEU A 81 8.81 -36.46 -6.35
C LEU A 81 8.77 -36.44 -4.81
N MET A 82 7.61 -36.08 -4.24
CA MET A 82 7.32 -36.11 -2.81
C MET A 82 6.08 -36.97 -2.56
N ASN A 83 5.96 -37.53 -1.36
CA ASN A 83 4.80 -38.32 -0.94
C ASN A 83 4.45 -39.48 -1.91
N VAL A 84 5.46 -40.22 -2.36
CA VAL A 84 5.31 -41.38 -3.28
C VAL A 84 4.44 -42.46 -2.61
N PRO A 85 3.44 -43.04 -3.30
CA PRO A 85 3.08 -42.84 -4.72
C PRO A 85 2.11 -41.66 -4.98
N ASP A 86 1.43 -41.19 -3.94
CA ASP A 86 0.26 -40.30 -4.01
C ASP A 86 0.55 -38.90 -4.55
N GLY A 87 1.79 -38.43 -4.44
CA GLY A 87 2.23 -37.11 -4.88
C GLY A 87 1.85 -35.97 -3.95
N VAL A 88 2.19 -34.75 -4.35
CA VAL A 88 1.89 -33.50 -3.64
C VAL A 88 1.35 -32.45 -4.61
N ASN A 89 0.23 -31.86 -4.23
CA ASN A 89 -0.35 -30.70 -4.90
C ASN A 89 0.27 -29.41 -4.34
N LEU A 90 1.14 -28.78 -5.13
CA LEU A 90 1.83 -27.56 -4.72
C LEU A 90 0.92 -26.33 -4.78
N ALA A 91 -0.22 -26.37 -5.50
CA ALA A 91 -1.19 -25.27 -5.51
C ALA A 91 -1.99 -25.14 -4.19
N VAL A 92 -1.96 -26.16 -3.32
CA VAL A 92 -2.45 -26.07 -1.92
C VAL A 92 -1.31 -25.94 -0.90
N ASN A 93 -0.06 -26.20 -1.30
CA ASN A 93 1.11 -25.99 -0.45
C ASN A 93 1.59 -24.53 -0.54
N THR A 94 2.65 -24.16 0.19
CA THR A 94 3.29 -22.85 0.13
C THR A 94 3.99 -22.65 -1.23
N SER A 95 3.22 -22.30 -2.26
CA SER A 95 3.71 -22.11 -3.62
C SER A 95 4.32 -20.73 -3.82
N ILE A 96 5.66 -20.68 -3.94
CA ILE A 96 6.42 -19.51 -4.43
C ILE A 96 6.68 -19.58 -5.94
N THR A 97 5.74 -20.11 -6.72
CA THR A 97 5.92 -20.47 -8.13
C THR A 97 6.39 -19.28 -8.98
N VAL A 98 5.92 -18.05 -8.70
CA VAL A 98 6.40 -16.86 -9.43
C VAL A 98 7.88 -16.57 -9.15
N TYR A 99 8.38 -16.82 -7.94
CA TYR A 99 9.81 -16.72 -7.66
C TYR A 99 10.61 -17.84 -8.32
N ALA A 100 10.12 -19.08 -8.26
CA ALA A 100 10.78 -20.19 -8.92
C ALA A 100 10.90 -19.96 -10.44
N VAL A 101 9.89 -19.35 -11.07
CA VAL A 101 9.95 -18.95 -12.49
C VAL A 101 10.90 -17.78 -12.72
N LEU A 102 10.77 -16.68 -11.95
CA LEU A 102 11.54 -15.46 -12.16
C LEU A 102 13.05 -15.64 -11.88
N PHE A 103 13.38 -16.47 -10.90
CA PHE A 103 14.75 -16.77 -10.48
C PHE A 103 15.28 -18.10 -11.05
N ALA A 104 14.52 -18.80 -11.91
CA ALA A 104 15.00 -20.02 -12.59
C ALA A 104 16.39 -19.85 -13.23
N PRO A 105 16.73 -18.74 -13.92
CA PRO A 105 18.09 -18.57 -14.46
C PRO A 105 19.17 -18.55 -13.38
N LEU A 106 18.93 -17.91 -12.23
CA LEU A 106 19.88 -17.90 -11.12
C LEU A 106 19.97 -19.27 -10.45
N THR A 107 18.83 -19.95 -10.28
CA THR A 107 18.77 -21.30 -9.72
C THR A 107 19.55 -22.31 -10.57
N LEU A 108 19.45 -22.22 -11.90
CA LEU A 108 20.18 -23.09 -12.83
C LEU A 108 21.68 -22.76 -12.92
N LEU A 109 22.07 -21.48 -12.75
CA LEU A 109 23.46 -21.05 -12.86
C LEU A 109 24.26 -21.18 -11.56
N ALA A 110 23.63 -20.95 -10.40
CA ALA A 110 24.31 -20.86 -9.11
C ALA A 110 23.70 -21.77 -8.02
N GLY A 111 22.57 -22.42 -8.28
CA GLY A 111 21.86 -23.26 -7.32
C GLY A 111 20.71 -22.54 -6.59
N PRO A 112 19.78 -23.30 -5.99
CA PRO A 112 18.63 -22.74 -5.27
C PRO A 112 19.02 -21.93 -4.03
N GLN A 113 20.16 -22.23 -3.39
CA GLN A 113 20.70 -21.50 -2.25
C GLN A 113 20.93 -20.01 -2.56
N TRP A 114 21.53 -19.74 -3.73
CA TRP A 114 21.78 -18.38 -4.21
C TRP A 114 20.48 -17.65 -4.53
N SER A 115 19.53 -18.33 -5.19
CA SER A 115 18.20 -17.77 -5.42
C SER A 115 17.49 -17.46 -4.11
N PHE A 116 17.52 -18.36 -3.13
CA PHE A 116 16.91 -18.20 -1.81
C PHE A 116 17.43 -16.95 -1.07
N VAL A 117 18.76 -16.81 -0.92
CA VAL A 117 19.33 -15.65 -0.20
C VAL A 117 19.12 -14.33 -0.95
N VAL A 118 19.14 -14.35 -2.29
CA VAL A 118 18.82 -13.18 -3.12
C VAL A 118 17.36 -12.77 -2.96
N ILE A 119 16.42 -13.71 -3.08
CA ILE A 119 14.98 -13.44 -2.91
C ILE A 119 14.71 -12.90 -1.51
N LEU A 120 15.25 -13.52 -0.46
CA LEU A 120 15.08 -13.09 0.92
C LEU A 120 15.59 -11.65 1.16
N THR A 121 16.79 -11.35 0.65
CA THR A 121 17.37 -10.00 0.74
C THR A 121 16.54 -8.97 -0.02
N LEU A 122 16.12 -9.29 -1.25
CA LEU A 122 15.29 -8.41 -2.06
C LEU A 122 13.89 -8.22 -1.46
N ASN A 123 13.32 -9.24 -0.83
CA ASN A 123 12.03 -9.18 -0.15
C ASN A 123 12.02 -8.13 0.97
N LEU A 124 12.99 -8.18 1.88
CA LEU A 124 13.11 -7.20 2.97
C LEU A 124 13.33 -5.78 2.43
N ALA A 125 14.29 -5.63 1.50
CA ALA A 125 14.63 -4.33 0.92
C ALA A 125 13.45 -3.72 0.13
N ALA A 126 12.79 -4.52 -0.72
CA ALA A 126 11.62 -4.11 -1.50
C ALA A 126 10.42 -3.82 -0.60
N THR A 127 10.24 -4.55 0.51
CA THR A 127 9.15 -4.29 1.46
C THR A 127 9.30 -2.91 2.05
N ALA A 128 10.48 -2.60 2.60
CA ALA A 128 10.75 -1.28 3.15
C ALA A 128 10.58 -0.16 2.11
N PHE A 129 11.13 -0.36 0.90
CA PHE A 129 11.09 0.64 -0.15
C PHE A 129 9.67 0.85 -0.74
N ALA A 130 8.90 -0.22 -0.96
CA ALA A 130 7.54 -0.13 -1.50
C ALA A 130 6.58 0.59 -0.53
N TRP A 131 6.71 0.34 0.77
CA TRP A 131 5.99 1.11 1.80
C TRP A 131 6.43 2.58 1.82
N TYR A 132 7.72 2.88 1.75
CA TYR A 132 8.21 4.25 1.59
C TYR A 132 7.63 4.94 0.34
N LEU A 133 7.57 4.26 -0.80
CA LEU A 133 6.98 4.79 -2.02
C LEU A 133 5.48 5.11 -1.84
N LEU A 134 4.71 4.19 -1.25
CA LEU A 134 3.28 4.41 -0.97
C LEU A 134 3.08 5.61 -0.03
N LEU A 135 3.80 5.65 1.10
CA LEU A 135 3.70 6.70 2.10
C LEU A 135 4.13 8.07 1.56
N SER A 136 5.22 8.13 0.78
CA SER A 136 5.76 9.37 0.22
C SER A 136 4.96 9.92 -0.97
N ARG A 137 4.29 9.06 -1.75
CA ARG A 137 3.62 9.44 -3.01
C ARG A 137 2.10 9.45 -2.93
N ALA A 138 1.48 8.38 -2.40
CA ALA A 138 0.02 8.30 -2.26
C ALA A 138 -0.46 9.10 -1.03
N PHE A 139 0.19 8.92 0.13
CA PHE A 139 -0.15 9.65 1.36
C PHE A 139 0.59 10.99 1.50
N ARG A 140 1.55 11.28 0.62
CA ARG A 140 2.33 12.55 0.56
C ARG A 140 3.02 12.91 1.88
N LEU A 141 3.41 11.92 2.68
CA LEU A 141 4.14 12.17 3.92
C LEU A 141 5.52 12.80 3.64
N PRO A 142 6.08 13.59 4.59
CA PRO A 142 7.47 14.03 4.53
C PRO A 142 8.42 12.84 4.35
N VAL A 143 9.51 13.03 3.61
CA VAL A 143 10.46 11.97 3.24
C VAL A 143 10.91 11.16 4.46
N LEU A 144 11.30 11.82 5.56
CA LEU A 144 11.75 11.15 6.78
C LEU A 144 10.65 10.27 7.41
N ALA A 145 9.41 10.79 7.50
CA ALA A 145 8.29 10.04 8.06
C ALA A 145 7.90 8.83 7.18
N ALA A 146 7.94 9.00 5.85
CA ALA A 146 7.75 7.90 4.91
C ALA A 146 8.88 6.87 4.99
N ALA A 147 10.12 7.30 5.20
CA ALA A 147 11.29 6.42 5.28
C ALA A 147 11.27 5.60 6.58
N VAL A 148 10.99 6.23 7.72
CA VAL A 148 10.80 5.53 9.01
C VAL A 148 9.65 4.54 8.92
N GLY A 149 8.50 4.93 8.36
CA GLY A 149 7.36 4.01 8.16
C GLY A 149 7.69 2.85 7.21
N GLY A 150 8.41 3.11 6.12
CA GLY A 150 8.88 2.07 5.20
C GLY A 150 9.82 1.08 5.87
N LEU A 151 10.91 1.57 6.46
CA LEU A 151 11.87 0.75 7.20
C LEU A 151 11.20 -0.05 8.32
N PHE A 152 10.26 0.54 9.06
CA PHE A 152 9.46 -0.19 10.04
C PHE A 152 8.71 -1.37 9.39
N CYS A 153 8.00 -1.17 8.28
CA CYS A 153 7.28 -2.27 7.62
C CYS A 153 8.20 -3.37 7.04
N GLY A 154 9.45 -3.05 6.68
CA GLY A 154 10.42 -4.04 6.16
C GLY A 154 11.33 -4.70 7.20
N PHE A 155 11.38 -4.18 8.42
CA PHE A 155 12.27 -4.66 9.50
C PHE A 155 11.60 -4.71 10.88
N ALA A 156 10.27 -4.68 10.94
CA ALA A 156 9.49 -4.93 12.15
C ALA A 156 9.74 -6.35 12.69
N PRO A 157 9.51 -6.60 14.00
CA PRO A 157 9.67 -7.91 14.65
C PRO A 157 9.24 -9.11 13.80
N GLY A 158 7.95 -9.24 13.47
CA GLY A 158 7.46 -10.36 12.66
C GLY A 158 8.12 -10.50 11.27
N MET A 159 8.56 -9.41 10.65
CA MET A 159 9.28 -9.46 9.37
C MET A 159 10.70 -10.03 9.52
N VAL A 160 11.38 -9.70 10.63
CA VAL A 160 12.69 -10.28 10.98
C VAL A 160 12.55 -11.73 11.46
N SER A 161 11.47 -12.06 12.16
CA SER A 161 11.18 -13.43 12.59
C SER A 161 10.87 -14.32 11.37
N HIS A 162 9.99 -13.89 10.46
CA HIS A 162 9.75 -14.58 9.19
C HIS A 162 10.96 -14.61 8.24
N ALA A 163 11.92 -13.69 8.35
CA ALA A 163 13.19 -13.78 7.61
C ALA A 163 14.00 -15.05 7.93
N ASN A 164 13.57 -15.82 8.93
CA ASN A 164 14.04 -17.18 9.18
C ASN A 164 13.26 -18.18 8.32
N ALA A 165 13.60 -18.13 7.03
CA ALA A 165 13.20 -19.01 5.93
C ALA A 165 11.91 -18.69 5.16
N HIS A 166 10.96 -17.91 5.68
CA HIS A 166 9.69 -17.68 4.99
C HIS A 166 9.79 -16.69 3.80
N LEU A 167 10.08 -17.19 2.60
CA LEU A 167 10.11 -16.40 1.36
C LEU A 167 8.71 -15.86 0.96
N ASN A 168 7.64 -16.56 1.35
CA ASN A 168 6.27 -16.13 1.17
C ASN A 168 5.95 -14.92 2.08
N TRP A 169 6.18 -15.02 3.39
CA TRP A 169 5.85 -13.97 4.35
C TRP A 169 6.74 -12.74 4.23
N THR A 170 8.02 -12.90 3.87
CA THR A 170 8.92 -11.76 3.64
C THR A 170 8.58 -10.95 2.38
N ALA A 171 7.69 -11.43 1.51
CA ALA A 171 7.21 -10.72 0.32
C ALA A 171 6.25 -9.55 0.61
N GLY A 172 6.41 -8.88 1.76
CA GLY A 172 5.56 -7.78 2.24
C GLY A 172 5.47 -6.57 1.30
N TRP A 173 6.34 -6.47 0.29
CA TRP A 173 6.32 -5.47 -0.78
C TRP A 173 5.07 -5.55 -1.65
N LEU A 174 4.39 -6.70 -1.69
CA LEU A 174 3.10 -6.86 -2.38
C LEU A 174 1.99 -6.03 -1.71
N VAL A 175 1.97 -5.99 -0.38
CA VAL A 175 0.93 -5.32 0.42
C VAL A 175 0.74 -3.84 0.03
N PRO A 176 1.78 -2.96 0.02
CA PRO A 176 1.60 -1.57 -0.35
C PRO A 176 1.22 -1.38 -1.82
N LEU A 177 1.61 -2.29 -2.72
CA LEU A 177 1.21 -2.23 -4.13
C LEU A 177 -0.27 -2.60 -4.33
N VAL A 178 -0.75 -3.65 -3.66
CA VAL A 178 -2.17 -4.04 -3.63
C VAL A 178 -3.01 -2.90 -3.03
N VAL A 179 -2.62 -2.39 -1.86
CA VAL A 179 -3.29 -1.26 -1.19
C VAL A 179 -3.37 -0.03 -2.09
N TRP A 180 -2.28 0.34 -2.78
CA TRP A 180 -2.30 1.45 -3.74
C TRP A 180 -3.34 1.20 -4.85
N ARG A 181 -3.33 0.01 -5.44
CA ARG A 181 -4.20 -0.29 -6.59
C ARG A 181 -5.66 -0.44 -6.22
N VAL A 182 -5.98 -0.95 -5.03
CA VAL A 182 -7.33 -0.91 -4.45
C VAL A 182 -7.85 0.53 -4.35
N PHE A 183 -7.05 1.46 -3.81
CA PHE A 183 -7.45 2.87 -3.77
C PHE A 183 -7.54 3.53 -5.16
N ALA A 184 -6.74 3.08 -6.13
CA ALA A 184 -6.77 3.56 -7.51
C ALA A 184 -8.00 3.07 -8.31
N LEU A 185 -8.74 2.03 -7.86
CA LEU A 185 -9.94 1.54 -8.55
C LEU A 185 -11.04 2.62 -8.67
N ARG A 186 -11.08 3.60 -7.76
CA ARG A 186 -12.07 4.70 -7.79
C ARG A 186 -11.77 5.79 -8.82
N GLU A 187 -10.60 5.76 -9.49
CA GLU A 187 -10.18 6.79 -10.45
C GLU A 187 -11.06 6.78 -11.72
N PRO A 188 -11.83 7.86 -12.01
CA PRO A 188 -12.62 7.94 -13.22
C PRO A 188 -11.75 7.81 -14.48
N GLY A 189 -12.26 7.11 -15.50
CA GLY A 189 -11.55 6.84 -16.75
C GLY A 189 -10.37 5.85 -16.66
N ARG A 190 -9.87 5.50 -15.46
CA ARG A 190 -8.70 4.62 -15.27
C ARG A 190 -9.01 3.26 -14.66
N TRP A 191 -10.24 3.05 -14.17
CA TRP A 191 -10.70 1.81 -13.54
C TRP A 191 -10.36 0.52 -14.29
N ARG A 192 -10.44 0.47 -15.63
CA ARG A 192 -10.05 -0.72 -16.43
C ARG A 192 -8.56 -1.06 -16.25
N ARG A 193 -7.68 -0.06 -16.42
CA ARG A 193 -6.24 -0.22 -16.27
C ARG A 193 -5.85 -0.56 -14.82
N ASN A 194 -6.45 0.15 -13.86
CA ASN A 194 -6.16 -0.08 -12.44
C ASN A 194 -6.67 -1.47 -11.98
N GLY A 195 -7.82 -1.92 -12.48
CA GLY A 195 -8.33 -3.27 -12.27
C GLY A 195 -7.46 -4.36 -12.89
N LEU A 196 -7.01 -4.18 -14.15
CA LEU A 196 -6.10 -5.14 -14.79
C LEU A 196 -4.76 -5.26 -14.05
N ILE A 197 -4.16 -4.14 -13.64
CA ILE A 197 -2.93 -4.14 -12.84
C ILE A 197 -3.15 -4.82 -11.48
N LEU A 198 -4.30 -4.56 -10.82
CA LEU A 198 -4.63 -5.22 -9.56
C LEU A 198 -4.86 -6.74 -9.76
N GLY A 199 -5.48 -7.16 -10.86
CA GLY A 199 -5.69 -8.58 -11.17
C GLY A 199 -4.38 -9.34 -11.39
N VAL A 200 -3.42 -8.72 -12.07
CA VAL A 200 -2.05 -9.26 -12.19
C VAL A 200 -1.34 -9.30 -10.84
N LEU A 201 -1.45 -8.25 -10.01
CA LEU A 201 -0.87 -8.25 -8.65
C LEU A 201 -1.52 -9.29 -7.74
N VAL A 202 -2.82 -9.53 -7.87
CA VAL A 202 -3.55 -10.61 -7.17
C VAL A 202 -3.02 -11.97 -7.61
N ALA A 203 -2.81 -12.19 -8.91
CA ALA A 203 -2.23 -13.44 -9.41
C ALA A 203 -0.79 -13.66 -8.91
N VAL A 204 0.06 -12.62 -8.94
CA VAL A 204 1.43 -12.67 -8.41
C VAL A 204 1.44 -12.91 -6.90
N ALA A 205 0.58 -12.22 -6.14
CA ALA A 205 0.52 -12.36 -4.69
C ALA A 205 -0.01 -13.74 -4.26
N PHE A 206 -1.01 -14.28 -4.95
CA PHE A 206 -1.49 -15.64 -4.71
C PHE A 206 -0.38 -16.68 -4.93
N SER A 207 0.39 -16.54 -6.01
CA SER A 207 1.50 -17.43 -6.38
C SER A 207 2.83 -17.17 -5.63
N ILE A 208 2.76 -16.45 -4.50
CA ILE A 208 3.87 -16.19 -3.57
C ILE A 208 3.42 -16.42 -2.12
N ALA A 209 2.27 -15.86 -1.74
CA ALA A 209 1.70 -15.90 -0.38
C ALA A 209 0.18 -15.69 -0.43
N ALA A 210 -0.59 -16.77 -0.66
CA ALA A 210 -2.04 -16.71 -0.74
C ALA A 210 -2.69 -16.22 0.59
N GLU A 211 -2.12 -16.60 1.72
CA GLU A 211 -2.50 -16.15 3.07
C GLU A 211 -2.22 -14.66 3.26
N GLY A 212 -1.03 -14.19 2.85
CA GLY A 212 -0.66 -12.78 2.88
C GLY A 212 -1.57 -11.91 2.02
N LEU A 213 -2.00 -12.43 0.86
CA LEU A 213 -3.02 -11.81 0.02
C LEU A 213 -4.40 -11.79 0.72
N PHE A 214 -4.82 -12.88 1.36
CA PHE A 214 -6.06 -12.94 2.13
C PHE A 214 -6.09 -11.91 3.26
N PHE A 215 -5.04 -11.84 4.10
CA PHE A 215 -4.94 -10.85 5.16
C PHE A 215 -4.92 -9.41 4.63
N THR A 216 -4.23 -9.17 3.52
CA THR A 216 -4.23 -7.86 2.84
C THR A 216 -5.63 -7.48 2.35
N ALA A 217 -6.35 -8.43 1.73
CA ALA A 217 -7.72 -8.22 1.25
C ALA A 217 -8.71 -7.99 2.40
N LEU A 218 -8.58 -8.75 3.49
CA LEU A 218 -9.37 -8.59 4.71
C LEU A 218 -9.14 -7.20 5.35
N ALA A 219 -7.89 -6.79 5.53
CA ALA A 219 -7.53 -5.48 6.06
C ALA A 219 -8.07 -4.33 5.17
N CYS A 220 -7.96 -4.47 3.84
CA CYS A 220 -8.57 -3.53 2.89
C CYS A 220 -10.11 -3.50 3.04
N GLY A 221 -10.75 -4.66 3.16
CA GLY A 221 -12.20 -4.79 3.33
C GLY A 221 -12.70 -4.12 4.61
N VAL A 222 -12.07 -4.39 5.74
CA VAL A 222 -12.38 -3.75 7.04
C VAL A 222 -12.18 -2.23 6.95
N PHE A 223 -11.05 -1.76 6.42
CA PHE A 223 -10.80 -0.33 6.23
C PHE A 223 -11.86 0.33 5.35
N LEU A 224 -12.16 -0.26 4.19
CA LEU A 224 -13.15 0.28 3.25
C LEU A 224 -14.57 0.26 3.84
N GLY A 225 -14.92 -0.75 4.63
CA GLY A 225 -16.20 -0.81 5.35
C GLY A 225 -16.34 0.31 6.38
N VAL A 226 -15.35 0.49 7.26
CA VAL A 226 -15.34 1.58 8.27
C VAL A 226 -15.32 2.96 7.59
N TRP A 227 -14.53 3.12 6.53
CA TRP A 227 -14.49 4.36 5.75
C TRP A 227 -15.82 4.65 5.06
N ALA A 228 -16.43 3.66 4.39
CA ALA A 228 -17.70 3.82 3.69
C ALA A 228 -18.86 4.12 4.64
N PHE A 229 -18.88 3.50 5.83
CA PHE A 229 -19.84 3.83 6.88
C PHE A 229 -19.70 5.27 7.38
N SER A 230 -18.46 5.76 7.49
CA SER A 230 -18.14 7.13 7.96
C SER A 230 -18.29 8.20 6.87
N ARG A 231 -18.17 7.84 5.59
CA ARG A 231 -18.15 8.76 4.43
C ARG A 231 -19.18 8.34 3.36
N ARG A 232 -20.40 8.00 3.78
CA ARG A 232 -21.45 7.39 2.93
C ARG A 232 -21.69 8.07 1.58
N ALA A 233 -21.68 9.41 1.54
CA ALA A 233 -21.87 10.16 0.29
C ALA A 233 -20.71 9.97 -0.70
N GLU A 234 -19.47 10.10 -0.24
CA GLU A 234 -18.26 9.87 -1.04
C GLU A 234 -18.16 8.41 -1.50
N ALA A 235 -18.49 7.47 -0.60
CA ALA A 235 -18.48 6.04 -0.89
C ALA A 235 -19.51 5.69 -1.98
N ARG A 236 -20.75 6.19 -1.88
CA ARG A 236 -21.78 6.01 -2.92
C ARG A 236 -21.37 6.60 -4.27
N ALA A 237 -20.70 7.75 -4.28
CA ALA A 237 -20.19 8.36 -5.51
C ALA A 237 -19.05 7.56 -6.15
N ALA A 238 -18.17 6.95 -5.34
CA ALA A 238 -17.06 6.12 -5.81
C ALA A 238 -17.47 4.70 -6.24
N LEU A 239 -18.55 4.16 -5.65
CA LEU A 239 -18.94 2.75 -5.76
C LEU A 239 -19.07 2.23 -7.20
N PRO A 240 -19.72 2.93 -8.17
CA PRO A 240 -19.88 2.38 -9.53
C PRO A 240 -18.55 2.21 -10.26
N THR A 241 -17.63 3.15 -10.09
CA THR A 241 -16.28 3.09 -10.69
C THR A 241 -15.44 2.01 -10.02
N PHE A 242 -15.51 1.93 -8.68
CA PHE A 242 -14.81 0.92 -7.88
C PHE A 242 -15.24 -0.51 -8.23
N VAL A 243 -16.56 -0.79 -8.28
CA VAL A 243 -17.10 -2.11 -8.63
C VAL A 243 -16.72 -2.51 -10.06
N ARG A 244 -16.76 -1.57 -11.02
CA ARG A 244 -16.29 -1.83 -12.40
C ARG A 244 -14.80 -2.16 -12.45
N GLY A 245 -13.97 -1.48 -11.66
CA GLY A 245 -12.56 -1.80 -11.50
C GLY A 245 -12.36 -3.19 -10.89
N LEU A 246 -13.09 -3.51 -9.83
CA LEU A 246 -13.03 -4.80 -9.13
C LEU A 246 -13.52 -5.97 -10.00
N ALA A 247 -14.51 -5.76 -10.86
CA ALA A 247 -14.94 -6.77 -11.83
C ALA A 247 -13.84 -7.10 -12.86
N VAL A 248 -13.07 -6.10 -13.30
CA VAL A 248 -11.89 -6.32 -14.16
C VAL A 248 -10.77 -7.01 -13.39
N THR A 249 -10.52 -6.64 -12.13
CA THR A 249 -9.59 -7.36 -11.23
C THR A 249 -9.95 -8.83 -11.14
N ALA A 250 -11.22 -9.14 -10.84
CA ALA A 250 -11.72 -10.49 -10.69
C ALA A 250 -11.60 -11.29 -11.99
N GLY A 251 -12.02 -10.72 -13.14
CA GLY A 251 -11.89 -11.39 -14.44
C GLY A 251 -10.44 -11.68 -14.82
N ALA A 252 -9.52 -10.74 -14.58
CA ALA A 252 -8.09 -10.94 -14.84
C ALA A 252 -7.45 -11.96 -13.88
N ALA A 253 -7.79 -11.91 -12.59
CA ALA A 253 -7.31 -12.87 -11.60
C ALA A 253 -7.83 -14.28 -11.87
N VAL A 254 -9.12 -14.45 -12.17
CA VAL A 254 -9.72 -15.75 -12.54
C VAL A 254 -9.10 -16.30 -13.81
N LEU A 255 -8.82 -15.46 -14.82
CA LEU A 255 -8.14 -15.92 -16.04
C LEU A 255 -6.74 -16.48 -15.72
N LEU A 256 -5.92 -15.70 -15.02
CA LEU A 256 -4.53 -16.06 -14.69
C LEU A 256 -4.40 -17.20 -13.68
N LEU A 257 -5.32 -17.28 -12.72
CA LEU A 257 -5.32 -18.28 -11.65
C LEU A 257 -6.29 -19.44 -11.89
N SER A 258 -6.92 -19.53 -13.06
CA SER A 258 -7.93 -20.57 -13.38
C SER A 258 -7.44 -21.99 -13.06
N TYR A 259 -6.25 -22.35 -13.53
CA TYR A 259 -5.65 -23.66 -13.27
C TYR A 259 -5.14 -23.83 -11.82
N PRO A 260 -4.37 -22.89 -11.21
CA PRO A 260 -4.05 -22.94 -9.78
C PRO A 260 -5.27 -23.10 -8.87
N LEU A 261 -6.34 -22.33 -9.08
CA LEU A 261 -7.56 -22.38 -8.27
C LEU A 261 -8.33 -23.69 -8.49
N TRP A 262 -8.34 -24.22 -9.72
CA TRP A 262 -8.90 -25.55 -9.98
C TRP A 262 -8.12 -26.64 -9.22
N LEU A 263 -6.79 -26.64 -9.27
CA LEU A 263 -5.98 -27.54 -8.47
C LEU A 263 -6.20 -27.36 -6.97
N HIS A 264 -6.37 -26.12 -6.50
CA HIS A 264 -6.55 -25.80 -5.09
C HIS A 264 -7.87 -26.35 -4.52
N PHE A 265 -8.98 -26.16 -5.23
CA PHE A 265 -10.31 -26.56 -4.74
C PHE A 265 -10.81 -27.92 -5.22
N PHE A 266 -10.39 -28.36 -6.41
CA PHE A 266 -10.93 -29.57 -7.07
C PHE A 266 -9.86 -30.59 -7.44
N GLY A 267 -8.58 -30.25 -7.33
CA GLY A 267 -7.46 -31.11 -7.69
C GLY A 267 -7.26 -32.34 -6.78
N PRO A 268 -6.35 -33.24 -7.18
CA PRO A 268 -5.83 -34.32 -6.33
C PRO A 268 -5.06 -33.74 -5.13
N GLN A 269 -4.89 -34.51 -4.06
CA GLN A 269 -4.13 -34.13 -2.85
C GLN A 269 -4.51 -32.76 -2.24
N ARG A 270 -5.77 -32.32 -2.41
CA ARG A 270 -6.32 -31.19 -1.65
C ARG A 270 -6.59 -31.61 -0.21
N PHE A 271 -6.26 -30.76 0.76
CA PHE A 271 -6.60 -31.00 2.17
C PHE A 271 -7.94 -30.33 2.55
N HIS A 272 -8.51 -30.76 3.68
CA HIS A 272 -9.68 -30.14 4.29
C HIS A 272 -9.37 -29.89 5.77
N GLY A 273 -9.78 -28.73 6.31
CA GLY A 273 -9.41 -28.30 7.66
C GLY A 273 -8.01 -27.68 7.73
N THR A 274 -7.46 -27.59 8.95
CA THR A 274 -6.11 -27.06 9.20
C THR A 274 -5.14 -28.21 9.49
N GLY A 275 -3.98 -28.22 8.84
CA GLY A 275 -2.92 -29.22 9.12
C GLY A 275 -2.20 -29.02 10.46
N PHE A 276 -2.50 -27.93 11.17
CA PHE A 276 -1.92 -27.54 12.46
C PHE A 276 -2.99 -27.47 13.55
N ASP A 277 -2.58 -27.74 14.80
CA ASP A 277 -3.42 -27.50 15.98
C ASP A 277 -3.51 -25.97 16.23
N PRO A 278 -4.71 -25.36 16.14
CA PRO A 278 -4.91 -23.93 16.36
C PRO A 278 -4.75 -23.51 17.84
N LYS A 279 -4.49 -24.44 18.77
CA LYS A 279 -4.09 -24.14 20.17
C LYS A 279 -2.58 -24.03 20.36
N VAL A 280 -1.81 -24.48 19.37
CA VAL A 280 -0.33 -24.39 19.36
C VAL A 280 0.11 -23.28 18.40
N HIS A 281 -0.58 -23.14 17.27
CA HIS A 281 -0.30 -22.13 16.25
C HIS A 281 -1.34 -21.00 16.34
N ASN A 282 -1.30 -20.26 17.45
CA ASN A 282 -2.18 -19.13 17.74
C ASN A 282 -1.40 -17.83 17.98
N GLU A 283 -2.03 -16.70 17.68
CA GLU A 283 -1.52 -15.38 18.07
C GLU A 283 -2.20 -14.98 19.40
N ASP A 284 -1.46 -15.00 20.51
CA ASP A 284 -1.96 -14.51 21.80
C ASP A 284 -2.00 -12.97 21.82
N LEU A 285 -3.05 -12.36 22.37
CA LEU A 285 -3.13 -10.92 22.59
C LEU A 285 -2.02 -10.39 23.51
N ALA A 286 -1.49 -11.24 24.40
CA ALA A 286 -0.33 -10.92 25.23
C ALA A 286 0.95 -10.69 24.41
N ALA A 287 1.07 -11.29 23.22
CA ALA A 287 2.23 -11.14 22.34
C ALA A 287 2.50 -9.68 21.95
N PHE A 288 1.44 -8.86 21.81
CA PHE A 288 1.55 -7.43 21.50
C PHE A 288 2.37 -6.62 22.53
N ALA A 289 2.42 -7.08 23.79
CA ALA A 289 3.21 -6.48 24.85
C ALA A 289 4.56 -7.19 25.08
N ALA A 290 4.73 -8.41 24.56
CA ALA A 290 5.93 -9.23 24.68
C ALA A 290 7.04 -8.78 23.73
N PHE A 291 8.27 -9.20 24.03
CA PHE A 291 9.43 -8.98 23.18
C PHE A 291 9.81 -10.24 22.42
N PRO A 292 10.27 -10.14 21.17
CA PRO A 292 10.84 -11.28 20.45
C PRO A 292 12.07 -11.80 21.19
N GLU A 293 12.26 -13.11 21.25
CA GLU A 293 13.42 -13.76 21.87
C GLU A 293 14.74 -13.23 21.32
N ARG A 294 14.75 -12.85 20.03
CA ARG A 294 15.94 -12.40 19.30
C ARG A 294 16.07 -10.88 19.19
N SER A 295 15.26 -10.15 19.94
CA SER A 295 15.44 -8.72 20.19
C SER A 295 16.48 -8.46 21.30
N LEU A 296 16.95 -7.22 21.44
CA LEU A 296 17.83 -6.83 22.56
C LEU A 296 17.20 -7.10 23.93
N ALA A 297 15.88 -6.95 24.06
CA ALA A 297 15.15 -7.27 25.29
C ALA A 297 15.06 -8.79 25.51
N GLY A 298 14.84 -9.57 24.44
CA GLY A 298 14.89 -11.03 24.48
C GLY A 298 16.24 -11.57 24.95
N ILE A 299 17.34 -11.06 24.37
CA ILE A 299 18.72 -11.38 24.76
C ILE A 299 19.01 -10.99 26.22
N ALA A 300 18.40 -9.91 26.72
CA ALA A 300 18.49 -9.49 28.12
C ALA A 300 17.60 -10.29 29.09
N GLY A 301 16.92 -11.34 28.62
CA GLY A 301 16.08 -12.23 29.45
C GLY A 301 14.59 -11.87 29.50
N PHE A 302 14.12 -10.90 28.71
CA PHE A 302 12.70 -10.52 28.61
C PHE A 302 11.96 -11.16 27.43
N GLY A 303 12.47 -12.27 26.89
CA GLY A 303 11.79 -13.09 25.87
C GLY A 303 10.59 -13.85 26.45
N THR A 304 9.79 -14.49 25.60
CA THR A 304 8.59 -15.22 26.02
C THR A 304 8.32 -16.45 25.15
N GLY A 305 7.87 -17.55 25.74
CA GLY A 305 7.38 -18.73 25.01
C GLY A 305 5.92 -18.63 24.54
N LEU A 306 5.47 -17.44 24.11
CA LEU A 306 4.10 -17.23 23.61
C LEU A 306 3.92 -17.64 22.13
N ALA A 307 5.00 -17.68 21.36
CA ALA A 307 5.02 -18.23 20.01
C ALA A 307 5.44 -19.71 20.05
N PRO A 308 4.93 -20.57 19.14
CA PRO A 308 5.32 -21.98 19.07
C PRO A 308 6.81 -22.16 18.70
N ASN A 309 7.39 -21.18 18.00
CA ASN A 309 8.81 -21.11 17.67
C ASN A 309 9.20 -19.66 17.32
N PRO A 310 10.50 -19.31 17.21
CA PRO A 310 10.93 -17.94 16.98
C PRO A 310 10.70 -17.38 15.56
N THR A 311 10.15 -18.14 14.61
CA THR A 311 9.76 -17.64 13.27
C THR A 311 8.30 -17.15 13.22
N GLU A 312 7.49 -17.53 14.23
CA GLU A 312 6.08 -17.15 14.42
C GLU A 312 5.89 -15.97 15.40
N GLU A 313 6.95 -15.21 15.69
CA GLU A 313 6.88 -14.03 16.58
C GLU A 313 6.28 -12.79 15.87
N ASN A 314 5.05 -12.92 15.37
CA ASN A 314 4.45 -11.98 14.41
C ASN A 314 4.17 -10.58 15.00
N SER A 315 3.40 -10.51 16.10
CA SER A 315 2.96 -9.24 16.71
C SER A 315 3.80 -8.79 17.91
N PHE A 316 5.02 -9.29 18.06
CA PHE A 316 5.87 -9.10 19.24
C PHE A 316 6.52 -7.72 19.25
N PHE A 317 5.71 -6.69 19.51
CA PHE A 317 6.10 -5.28 19.42
C PHE A 317 6.76 -4.75 20.70
N GLY A 318 6.45 -5.34 21.85
CA GLY A 318 6.89 -4.87 23.16
C GLY A 318 6.13 -3.63 23.66
N LEU A 319 6.04 -3.49 24.99
CA LEU A 319 5.38 -2.36 25.66
C LEU A 319 5.75 -0.96 25.11
N PRO A 320 7.02 -0.62 24.78
CA PRO A 320 7.37 0.72 24.30
C PRO A 320 6.75 1.07 22.95
N LEU A 321 6.69 0.10 22.03
CA LEU A 321 6.13 0.30 20.69
C LEU A 321 4.59 0.29 20.74
N LEU A 322 4.00 -0.56 21.58
CA LEU A 322 2.56 -0.54 21.84
C LEU A 322 2.11 0.81 22.44
N ALA A 323 2.87 1.35 23.40
CA ALA A 323 2.64 2.69 23.94
C ALA A 323 2.78 3.79 22.86
N LEU A 324 3.78 3.68 21.97
CA LEU A 324 3.93 4.60 20.83
C LEU A 324 2.72 4.54 19.89
N VAL A 325 2.18 3.35 19.59
CA VAL A 325 0.96 3.19 18.78
C VAL A 325 -0.23 3.89 19.43
N VAL A 326 -0.44 3.70 20.75
CA VAL A 326 -1.52 4.37 21.49
C VAL A 326 -1.36 5.90 21.49
N VAL A 327 -0.14 6.41 21.73
CA VAL A 327 0.15 7.86 21.68
C VAL A 327 -0.11 8.42 20.28
N CYS A 328 0.37 7.76 19.23
CA CYS A 328 0.12 8.14 17.85
C CYS A 328 -1.38 8.14 17.52
N PHE A 329 -2.12 7.11 17.95
CA PHE A 329 -3.58 7.04 17.77
C PHE A 329 -4.28 8.22 18.45
N VAL A 330 -4.00 8.50 19.73
CA VAL A 330 -4.61 9.61 20.48
C VAL A 330 -4.29 10.97 19.85
N LEU A 331 -3.05 11.19 19.42
CA LEU A 331 -2.63 12.44 18.78
C LEU A 331 -3.31 12.64 17.40
N LEU A 332 -3.44 11.58 16.60
CA LEU A 332 -4.14 11.62 15.32
C LEU A 332 -5.65 11.81 15.52
N TRP A 333 -6.26 11.09 16.46
CA TRP A 333 -7.68 11.20 16.79
C TRP A 333 -8.06 12.61 17.23
N ARG A 334 -7.27 13.24 18.12
CA ARG A 334 -7.47 14.64 18.54
C ARG A 334 -7.39 15.64 17.38
N ARG A 335 -6.59 15.35 16.34
CA ARG A 335 -6.49 16.18 15.12
C ARG A 335 -7.64 15.96 14.13
N THR A 336 -8.25 14.78 14.09
CA THR A 336 -9.30 14.42 13.12
C THR A 336 -10.72 14.60 13.65
N ALA A 337 -10.98 14.37 14.94
CA ALA A 337 -12.31 14.45 15.53
C ALA A 337 -13.05 15.79 15.27
N PRO A 338 -12.42 16.99 15.39
CA PRO A 338 -13.09 18.25 15.05
C PRO A 338 -13.46 18.38 13.57
N ARG A 339 -12.74 17.69 12.67
CA ARG A 339 -13.01 17.69 11.22
C ARG A 339 -14.17 16.76 10.88
N LEU A 340 -14.29 15.62 11.57
CA LEU A 340 -15.41 14.71 11.44
C LEU A 340 -16.71 15.37 11.91
N ALA A 341 -16.70 15.98 13.10
CA ALA A 341 -17.86 16.71 13.66
C ALA A 341 -18.38 17.82 12.72
N ARG A 342 -17.48 18.57 12.07
CA ARG A 342 -17.83 19.62 11.10
C ARG A 342 -18.33 19.09 9.74
N SER A 343 -18.18 17.80 9.47
CA SER A 343 -18.66 17.14 8.24
C SER A 343 -19.88 16.24 8.46
N GLY A 344 -20.46 16.22 9.67
CA GLY A 344 -21.83 15.77 9.85
C GLY A 344 -22.81 16.64 9.03
N PRO A 345 -24.00 16.13 8.68
CA PRO A 345 -24.98 16.94 7.97
C PRO A 345 -25.32 18.15 8.83
N ARG A 346 -25.00 19.36 8.33
CA ARG A 346 -25.70 20.56 8.77
C ARG A 346 -27.16 20.30 8.46
N SER A 347 -27.96 20.04 9.49
CA SER A 347 -29.40 20.26 9.39
C SER A 347 -29.57 21.67 8.83
N ALA A 348 -30.37 21.80 7.79
CA ALA A 348 -30.79 23.10 7.30
C ALA A 348 -31.70 23.68 8.38
N ALA A 349 -31.08 24.29 9.40
CA ALA A 349 -31.76 25.18 10.32
C ALA A 349 -32.33 26.30 9.45
N THR A 350 -33.63 26.17 9.19
CA THR A 350 -34.47 27.16 8.53
C THR A 350 -34.13 28.52 9.14
N ARG A 351 -33.54 29.41 8.34
CA ARG A 351 -33.61 30.83 8.65
C ARG A 351 -35.10 31.16 8.71
N PRO A 352 -35.65 31.65 9.83
CA PRO A 352 -37.00 32.20 9.80
C PRO A 352 -36.99 33.37 8.83
N ASP A 353 -38.03 33.43 7.98
CA ASP A 353 -38.11 34.43 6.92
C ASP A 353 -38.03 35.85 7.48
N ARG A 354 -37.00 36.60 7.05
CA ARG A 354 -37.04 38.07 7.11
C ARG A 354 -37.82 38.62 5.91
N ALA A 355 -39.04 38.12 5.73
CA ALA A 355 -40.01 38.58 4.74
C ALA A 355 -41.27 39.11 5.46
N GLY A 356 -41.09 40.12 6.32
CA GLY A 356 -42.18 40.65 7.15
C GLY A 356 -41.94 42.00 7.84
N LEU A 357 -40.87 42.74 7.50
CA LEU A 357 -40.54 44.04 8.11
C LEU A 357 -40.25 45.17 7.10
N GLY A 358 -40.46 44.92 5.79
CA GLY A 358 -40.26 45.93 4.75
C GLY A 358 -41.45 46.88 4.54
N ALA A 359 -42.67 46.47 4.90
CA ALA A 359 -43.91 47.16 4.50
C ALA A 359 -44.35 48.32 5.42
N GLN A 360 -43.59 48.64 6.48
CA GLN A 360 -44.00 49.62 7.50
C GLN A 360 -43.10 50.86 7.62
N ARG A 361 -42.02 50.97 6.84
CA ARG A 361 -41.15 52.18 6.82
C ARG A 361 -41.41 53.14 5.64
N GLU A 362 -41.89 52.66 4.50
CA GLU A 362 -42.11 53.51 3.31
C GLU A 362 -43.33 54.46 3.41
N ARG A 363 -44.17 54.33 4.45
CA ARG A 363 -45.29 55.25 4.73
C ARG A 363 -44.94 56.43 5.64
N SER A 364 -43.70 56.49 6.15
CA SER A 364 -43.26 57.50 7.12
C SER A 364 -42.33 58.59 6.54
N GLU A 365 -41.73 58.38 5.37
CA GLU A 365 -40.66 59.24 4.83
C GLU A 365 -41.09 60.11 3.64
N ARG A 366 -42.36 60.05 3.21
CA ARG A 366 -42.91 60.92 2.14
C ARG A 366 -43.40 62.30 2.61
N SER A 367 -43.20 62.64 3.88
CA SER A 367 -43.73 63.86 4.51
C SER A 367 -42.65 64.78 5.12
N GLN A 368 -41.37 64.58 4.81
CA GLN A 368 -40.29 65.49 5.23
C GLN A 368 -39.32 65.81 4.08
N THR A 369 -39.29 67.09 3.67
CA THR A 369 -38.19 67.80 2.95
C THR A 369 -37.55 67.11 1.74
N GLN A 370 -37.63 67.60 0.50
CA GLN A 370 -37.90 68.95 0.00
C GLN A 370 -37.09 70.07 0.70
N MET A 371 -35.75 69.94 0.75
CA MET A 371 -34.84 71.10 0.71
C MET A 371 -33.36 70.70 0.52
N ARG A 372 -32.59 71.63 -0.06
CA ARG A 372 -31.11 71.70 -0.23
C ARG A 372 -30.48 71.00 -1.45
N ALA A 373 -29.88 71.86 -2.27
CA ALA A 373 -29.02 71.56 -3.40
C ALA A 373 -27.54 71.85 -3.06
N GLY A 374 -26.62 71.49 -3.98
CA GLY A 374 -25.46 72.34 -4.31
C GLY A 374 -24.03 71.83 -4.00
N GLY A 375 -23.12 72.04 -4.98
CA GLY A 375 -21.65 71.98 -4.85
C GLY A 375 -21.04 70.56 -4.99
N ARG A 376 -20.19 70.17 -5.95
CA ARG A 376 -18.99 70.74 -6.65
C ARG A 376 -17.68 70.81 -5.84
N CYS A 377 -16.58 70.51 -6.57
CA CYS A 377 -15.15 70.80 -6.29
C CYS A 377 -14.42 69.91 -5.24
N CYS A 378 -13.10 69.70 -5.27
CA CYS A 378 -12.08 69.61 -6.36
C CYS A 378 -10.69 69.29 -5.76
N ALA A 379 -9.88 68.38 -6.33
CA ALA A 379 -8.40 68.26 -6.27
C ALA A 379 -7.98 66.84 -6.76
N ARG A 380 -7.13 66.54 -7.76
CA ARG A 380 -6.16 67.22 -8.66
C ARG A 380 -4.67 66.98 -8.33
N TRP A 381 -3.91 66.58 -9.37
CA TRP A 381 -2.47 66.24 -9.48
C TRP A 381 -2.08 64.83 -8.94
N ARG A 382 -1.06 64.11 -9.44
CA ARG A 382 -0.09 64.34 -10.56
C ARG A 382 0.41 63.01 -11.19
N SER A 383 1.17 63.08 -12.30
CA SER A 383 1.99 62.06 -12.99
C SER A 383 3.11 62.82 -13.76
N PRO A 384 3.92 62.28 -14.71
CA PRO A 384 4.34 60.92 -15.13
C PRO A 384 5.92 60.89 -15.23
N PRO A 385 6.69 60.34 -16.23
CA PRO A 385 6.44 59.35 -17.31
C PRO A 385 7.52 58.25 -17.53
N GLY A 386 7.25 57.32 -18.46
CA GLY A 386 8.23 56.37 -19.02
C GLY A 386 7.65 55.44 -20.11
N CYS A 387 7.87 55.79 -21.39
CA CYS A 387 7.67 54.99 -22.61
C CYS A 387 8.53 53.68 -22.61
N SER A 388 8.41 52.69 -23.52
CA SER A 388 7.82 52.63 -24.87
C SER A 388 7.32 51.21 -25.24
N SER A 389 6.14 51.20 -25.86
CA SER A 389 5.64 50.35 -26.97
C SER A 389 6.62 49.59 -27.89
N TYR A 390 6.23 48.38 -28.37
CA TYR A 390 5.73 48.13 -29.76
C TYR A 390 5.25 46.66 -30.04
N CYS A 391 4.38 46.46 -31.06
CA CYS A 391 3.90 45.24 -31.78
C CYS A 391 3.70 43.89 -31.04
N ARG A 392 2.60 43.12 -31.15
CA ARG A 392 1.49 42.91 -32.14
C ARG A 392 1.89 42.35 -33.52
N TRP A 393 1.74 41.04 -33.69
CA TRP A 393 1.22 40.27 -34.86
C TRP A 393 0.78 38.89 -34.30
N GLY A 394 -0.15 38.09 -34.85
CA GLY A 394 -0.96 38.17 -36.07
C GLY A 394 -1.35 36.73 -36.46
N ARG A 395 -2.62 36.46 -36.80
CA ARG A 395 -3.14 35.07 -36.93
C ARG A 395 -2.85 34.40 -38.28
N SER A 396 -3.03 33.06 -38.27
CA SER A 396 -3.77 32.21 -39.23
C SER A 396 -3.10 31.53 -40.45
N SER A 397 -3.10 30.18 -40.37
CA SER A 397 -3.79 29.21 -41.26
C SER A 397 -3.17 28.67 -42.57
N ARG A 398 -3.32 27.32 -42.73
CA ARG A 398 -3.27 26.51 -43.98
C ARG A 398 -1.89 26.45 -44.69
N SER A 399 -1.55 25.45 -45.51
CA SER A 399 -1.94 24.02 -45.65
C SER A 399 -0.95 23.32 -46.61
N THR A 400 -1.09 22.00 -46.80
CA THR A 400 -0.70 21.20 -47.99
C THR A 400 0.79 20.94 -48.34
N SER A 401 1.04 19.64 -48.58
CA SER A 401 2.01 19.00 -49.51
C SER A 401 3.52 19.22 -49.34
N GLY A 402 4.20 18.08 -49.17
CA GLY A 402 5.65 17.88 -49.13
C GLY A 402 5.89 16.43 -48.72
#